data_AF-A0A6B9FDU7-F1
#
_entry.id   AF-A0A6B9FDU7-F1
#
_cell.length_a   1.000
_cell.length_b   1.000
_cell.length_c   1.000
_cell.angle_alpha   90.00
_cell.angle_beta   90.00
_cell.angle_gamma   90.00
#
_symmetry.space_group_name_H-M   'P 1'
#
loop_
_entity.id
_entity.type
_entity.pdbx_description
1 polymer ?
#
loop_
_entity_poly.entity_id
_entity_poly.type
_entity_poly.pdbx_seq_one_letter_code
_entity_poly.pdbx_strand_id
1 'polypeptide(L)'
;MSDGDGEKRTIERDCIEYGKTIEITVYEDNTYEGGHYFGEFTVPDEDSDGEYEKTGEWEGHDVVKWTGNEESFEYWECDDCFSSRQAD
;
A
#
# COMPACT_ATOMS: atom_id res chain seq x y z
N MET A 1 4.96 14.71 -37.03
CA MET A 1 5.39 13.88 -35.90
C MET A 1 4.23 13.95 -34.93
N SER A 2 3.57 12.82 -34.68
CA SER A 2 2.32 12.82 -33.93
C SER A 2 2.65 13.00 -32.46
N ASP A 3 2.44 14.21 -31.93
CA ASP A 3 2.34 14.49 -30.51
C ASP A 3 1.07 13.81 -29.98
N GLY A 4 1.15 12.48 -29.81
CA GLY A 4 0.17 11.71 -29.09
C GLY A 4 0.38 11.97 -27.61
N ASP A 5 -0.25 13.02 -27.09
CA ASP A 5 -0.43 13.26 -25.66
C ASP A 5 -1.41 12.18 -25.18
N GLY A 6 -0.87 10.98 -24.92
CA GLY A 6 -1.62 9.89 -24.28
C GLY A 6 -2.11 10.34 -22.92
N GLU A 7 -3.34 9.97 -22.56
CA GLU A 7 -3.97 10.37 -21.30
C GLU A 7 -3.16 9.81 -20.11
N LYS A 8 -2.24 10.62 -19.58
CA LYS A 8 -1.54 10.35 -18.32
C LYS A 8 -2.34 10.92 -17.16
N ARG A 9 -2.48 10.14 -16.09
CA ARG A 9 -3.09 10.61 -14.84
C ARG A 9 -2.05 10.67 -13.74
N THR A 10 -2.09 11.74 -12.95
CA THR A 10 -1.29 11.85 -11.74
C THR A 10 -2.15 11.46 -10.55
N ILE A 11 -1.62 10.57 -9.71
CA ILE A 11 -2.21 10.25 -8.41
C ILE A 11 -1.24 10.66 -7.31
N GLU A 12 -1.79 11.07 -6.18
CA GLU A 12 -1.02 11.40 -4.98
C GLU A 12 -1.13 10.25 -3.99
N ARG A 13 -0.01 9.86 -3.40
CA ARG A 13 0.09 8.87 -2.32
C ARG A 13 1.06 9.37 -1.28
N ASP A 14 0.99 8.84 -0.06
CA ASP A 14 1.98 9.17 0.97
C ASP A 14 3.02 8.07 1.05
N CYS A 15 4.29 8.46 1.01
CA CYS A 15 5.40 7.55 1.25
C CYS A 15 5.38 7.12 2.70
N ILE A 16 5.26 5.82 2.94
CA ILE A 16 5.07 5.28 4.28
C ILE A 16 6.30 5.41 5.19
N GLU A 17 7.50 5.52 4.62
CA GLU A 17 8.74 5.65 5.38
C GLU A 17 8.95 7.07 5.91
N TYR A 18 8.85 8.10 5.06
CA TYR A 18 9.09 9.49 5.48
C TYR A 18 7.82 10.35 5.62
N GLY A 19 6.64 9.80 5.34
CA GLY A 19 5.35 10.51 5.42
C GLY A 19 5.21 11.66 4.41
N LYS A 20 6.03 11.68 3.36
CA LYS A 20 5.96 12.71 2.31
C LYS A 20 5.00 12.28 1.22
N THR A 21 4.16 13.20 0.76
CA THR A 21 3.32 12.99 -0.41
C THR A 21 4.21 12.83 -1.66
N ILE A 22 3.95 11.79 -2.43
CA ILE A 22 4.58 11.44 -3.69
C ILE A 22 3.56 11.57 -4.83
N GLU A 23 4.03 12.10 -5.95
CA GLU A 23 3.25 12.21 -7.18
C GLU A 23 3.60 11.05 -8.10
N ILE A 24 2.63 10.17 -8.36
CA ILE A 24 2.79 9.01 -9.23
C ILE A 24 2.10 9.30 -10.55
N THR A 25 2.85 9.23 -11.65
CA THR A 25 2.30 9.33 -13.00
C THR A 25 1.94 7.93 -13.48
N VAL A 26 0.69 7.70 -13.84
CA VAL A 26 0.21 6.44 -14.42
C VAL A 26 -0.06 6.63 -15.91
N TYR A 27 0.53 5.77 -16.72
CA TYR A 27 0.43 5.76 -18.18
C TYR A 27 -0.71 4.84 -18.66
N GLU A 28 -1.09 4.99 -19.93
CA GLU A 28 -2.19 4.21 -20.55
C GLU A 28 -1.94 2.69 -20.54
N ASP A 29 -0.68 2.27 -20.61
CA ASP A 29 -0.26 0.86 -20.55
C ASP A 29 -0.21 0.30 -19.12
N ASN A 30 -0.66 1.07 -18.12
CA ASN A 30 -0.64 0.76 -16.69
C ASN A 30 0.77 0.67 -16.09
N THR A 31 1.80 1.15 -16.80
CA THR A 31 3.06 1.48 -16.16
C THR A 31 2.92 2.76 -15.35
N TYR A 32 3.81 2.93 -14.37
CA TYR A 32 3.81 4.12 -13.51
C TYR A 32 5.24 4.53 -13.14
N GLU A 33 5.40 5.81 -12.81
CA GLU A 33 6.66 6.43 -12.37
C GLU A 33 6.41 7.39 -11.19
N GLY A 34 7.43 7.60 -10.34
CA GLY A 34 7.38 8.54 -9.21
C GLY A 34 7.12 7.90 -7.84
N GLY A 35 7.04 6.57 -7.78
CA GLY A 35 6.91 5.80 -6.54
C GLY A 35 7.07 4.31 -6.79
N HIS A 36 7.09 3.52 -5.71
CA HIS A 36 7.15 2.05 -5.74
C HIS A 36 6.01 1.48 -4.92
N TYR A 37 5.19 0.65 -5.54
CA TYR A 37 4.09 -0.07 -4.88
C TYR A 37 4.57 -1.44 -4.37
N PHE A 38 4.34 -1.73 -3.09
CA PHE A 38 4.76 -3.00 -2.47
C PHE A 38 3.61 -3.95 -2.16
N GLY A 39 2.37 -3.49 -2.33
CA GLY A 39 1.17 -4.26 -2.02
C GLY A 39 0.20 -3.49 -1.13
N GLU A 40 -0.85 -4.18 -0.74
CA GLU A 40 -1.87 -3.69 0.18
C GLU A 40 -1.80 -4.49 1.48
N PHE A 41 -2.11 -3.83 2.58
CA PHE A 41 -2.29 -4.48 3.88
C PHE A 41 -3.64 -4.09 4.46
N THR A 42 -4.25 -5.03 5.18
CA THR A 42 -5.51 -4.79 5.88
C THR A 42 -5.24 -4.66 7.37
N VAL A 43 -5.90 -3.69 8.00
CA VAL A 43 -5.91 -3.53 9.45
C VAL A 43 -7.35 -3.53 9.94
N PRO A 44 -7.60 -4.00 11.17
CA PRO A 44 -8.89 -3.83 11.83
C PRO A 44 -9.30 -2.36 11.86
N ASP A 45 -10.53 -2.08 11.45
CA ASP A 45 -11.15 -0.77 11.59
C ASP A 45 -11.43 -0.49 13.08
N GLU A 46 -10.87 0.59 13.63
CA GLU A 46 -11.02 0.94 15.06
C GLU A 46 -12.47 1.30 15.42
N ASP A 47 -13.24 1.81 14.44
CA ASP A 47 -14.66 2.15 14.60
C ASP A 47 -15.58 0.93 14.42
N SER A 48 -15.04 -0.27 14.17
CA SER A 48 -15.81 -1.48 14.01
C SER A 48 -16.04 -2.21 15.34
N ASP A 49 -17.28 -2.66 15.58
CA ASP A 49 -17.66 -3.55 16.70
C ASP A 49 -17.08 -4.99 16.60
N GLY A 50 -15.99 -5.18 15.85
CA GLY A 50 -15.34 -6.48 15.70
C GLY A 50 -14.65 -6.95 16.97
N GLU A 51 -14.39 -8.24 17.03
CA GLU A 51 -13.61 -8.86 18.08
C GLU A 51 -12.66 -9.91 17.49
N TYR A 52 -11.56 -10.18 18.20
CA TYR A 52 -10.65 -11.26 17.85
C TYR A 52 -11.18 -12.58 18.37
N GLU A 53 -11.71 -13.41 17.47
CA GLU A 53 -12.19 -14.74 17.81
C GLU A 53 -11.10 -15.80 17.62
N LYS A 54 -10.91 -16.69 18.59
CA LYS A 54 -10.00 -17.83 18.47
C LYS A 54 -10.53 -18.80 17.42
N THR A 55 -9.74 -19.03 16.38
CA THR A 55 -10.03 -19.99 15.30
C THR A 55 -9.20 -21.27 15.42
N GLY A 56 -8.12 -21.26 16.20
CA GLY A 56 -7.27 -22.42 16.41
C GLY A 56 -6.17 -22.15 17.43
N GLU A 57 -5.24 -23.09 17.53
CA GLU A 57 -4.05 -22.98 18.36
C GLU A 57 -2.86 -23.54 17.58
N TRP A 58 -1.74 -22.81 17.58
CA TRP A 58 -0.51 -23.23 16.93
C TRP A 58 0.67 -22.98 17.86
N GLU A 59 1.44 -24.03 18.14
CA GLU A 59 2.59 -24.01 19.06
C GLU A 59 2.27 -23.43 20.46
N GLY A 60 1.04 -23.64 20.95
CA GLY A 60 0.59 -23.10 22.23
C GLY A 60 0.15 -21.63 22.20
N HIS A 61 0.08 -21.03 21.01
CA HIS A 61 -0.45 -19.69 20.78
C HIS A 61 -1.83 -19.73 20.13
N ASP A 62 -2.74 -18.87 20.60
CA ASP A 62 -4.07 -18.74 20.01
C ASP A 62 -3.98 -18.14 18.61
N VAL A 63 -4.51 -18.85 17.62
CA VAL A 63 -4.71 -18.32 16.28
C VAL A 63 -6.05 -17.63 16.27
N VAL A 64 -6.05 -16.30 16.14
CA VAL A 64 -7.26 -15.48 16.16
C VAL A 64 -7.58 -14.91 14.79
N LYS A 65 -8.86 -14.60 14.57
CA LYS A 65 -9.33 -13.88 13.38
C LYS A 65 -10.19 -12.70 13.82
N TRP A 66 -9.96 -11.54 13.21
CA TRP A 66 -10.82 -10.37 13.38
C TRP A 66 -12.17 -10.58 12.69
N THR A 67 -13.26 -10.23 13.38
CA THR A 67 -14.64 -10.41 12.88
C THR A 67 -15.30 -9.13 12.41
N GLY A 68 -14.70 -7.98 12.71
CA GLY A 68 -15.19 -6.67 12.30
C GLY A 68 -14.81 -6.31 10.88
N ASN A 69 -15.07 -5.05 10.54
CA ASN A 69 -14.60 -4.45 9.30
C ASN A 69 -13.09 -4.27 9.34
N GLU A 70 -12.48 -4.34 8.17
CA GLU A 70 -11.06 -4.09 7.97
C GLU A 70 -10.91 -2.94 6.98
N GLU A 71 -9.94 -2.07 7.23
CA GLU A 71 -9.53 -1.04 6.29
C GLU A 71 -8.28 -1.49 5.54
N SER A 72 -8.29 -1.32 4.22
CA SER A 72 -7.18 -1.66 3.33
C SER A 72 -6.37 -0.41 2.99
N PHE A 73 -5.06 -0.50 3.17
CA PHE A 73 -4.13 0.57 2.85
C PHE A 73 -3.09 0.08 1.83
N GLU A 74 -2.80 0.93 0.86
CA GLU A 74 -1.75 0.69 -0.12
C GLU A 74 -0.38 1.10 0.47
N TYR A 75 0.62 0.22 0.34
CA TYR A 75 1.99 0.51 0.75
C TYR A 75 2.78 1.09 -0.43
N TRP A 76 3.13 2.36 -0.30
CA TRP A 76 3.91 3.11 -1.28
C TRP A 76 5.19 3.70 -0.68
N GLU A 77 6.29 3.63 -1.42
CA GLU A 77 7.53 4.35 -1.08
C GLU A 77 7.98 5.26 -2.23
N CYS A 78 8.71 6.32 -1.89
CA CYS A 78 9.37 7.15 -2.90
C CYS A 78 10.63 6.47 -3.43
N ASP A 79 11.10 6.89 -4.60
CA ASP A 79 12.33 6.36 -5.23
C ASP A 79 13.56 6.43 -4.31
N ASP A 80 13.67 7.48 -3.49
CA ASP A 80 14.78 7.66 -2.56
C ASP A 80 14.77 6.58 -1.46
N CYS A 81 13.60 6.32 -0.84
CA CYS A 81 13.41 5.26 0.14
C CYS A 81 13.77 3.90 -0.44
N PHE A 82 13.20 3.59 -1.60
CA PHE A 82 13.41 2.32 -2.27
C PHE A 82 14.88 2.09 -2.62
N SER A 83 15.54 3.11 -3.18
CA SER A 83 16.94 3.03 -3.59
C SER A 83 17.88 2.88 -2.40
N SER A 84 17.57 3.54 -1.28
CA SER A 84 18.40 3.47 -0.06
C SER A 84 18.49 2.05 0.53
N ARG A 85 17.45 1.21 0.32
CA ARG A 85 17.39 -0.18 0.78
C ARG A 85 18.06 -1.19 -0.15
N GLN A 86 18.31 -0.84 -1.41
CA GLN A 86 18.94 -1.76 -2.39
C GLN A 86 20.46 -1.61 -2.48
N ALA A 87 21.06 -0.71 -1.69
CA ALA A 87 22.48 -0.42 -1.72
C ALA A 87 23.35 -1.39 -0.86
N ASP A 88 22.86 -2.60 -0.56
CA ASP A 88 23.57 -3.62 0.24
C ASP A 88 24.46 -4.54 -0.64
#